data_AF-A0AAW3RC78-F1
#
_entry.id   AF-A0AAW3RC78-F1
#
_cell.length_a   1.000
_cell.length_b   1.000
_cell.length_c   1.000
_cell.angle_alpha   90.00
_cell.angle_beta   90.00
_cell.angle_gamma   90.00
#
_symmetry.space_group_name_H-M   'P 1'
#
loop_
_entity.id
_entity.type
_entity.pdbx_description
1 polymer ?
#
loop_
_entity_poly.entity_id
_entity_poly.type
_entity_poly.pdbx_seq_one_letter_code
_entity_poly.pdbx_strand_id
1 'polypeptide(L)' 'MIELATGVSADEASELFAAAHQNVKTAIVMDLAGVSVSDAEQRLQRAHGVVRDALALQ' A
#
# COMPACT_ATOMS: atom_id res chain seq x y z
N MET A 1 3.89 10.18 4.72
CA MET A 1 2.49 9.67 4.75
C MET A 1 2.45 8.16 4.89
N ILE A 2 3.29 7.41 4.14
CA ILE A 2 3.43 5.96 4.30
C ILE A 2 3.86 5.62 5.74
N GLU A 3 4.97 6.20 6.23
CA GLU A 3 5.47 6.06 7.61
C GLU A 3 4.38 6.24 8.68
N LEU A 4 3.55 7.28 8.53
CA LEU A 4 2.48 7.59 9.49
C LEU A 4 1.34 6.56 9.49
N ALA A 5 1.11 5.90 8.35
CA ALA A 5 0.04 4.92 8.19
C ALA A 5 0.49 3.49 8.53
N THR A 6 1.77 3.18 8.32
CA THR A 6 2.33 1.84 8.47
C THR A 6 3.22 1.68 9.71
N GLY A 7 3.79 2.77 10.21
CA GLY A 7 4.75 2.75 11.32
C GLY A 7 6.17 2.37 10.93
N VAL A 8 6.46 2.22 9.63
CA VAL A 8 7.80 1.88 9.13
C VAL A 8 8.75 3.08 9.14
N SER A 9 10.05 2.83 9.02
CA SER A 9 11.07 3.88 8.91
C SER A 9 10.97 4.66 7.59
N ALA A 10 11.63 5.83 7.54
CA ALA A 10 11.66 6.65 6.33
C ALA A 10 12.32 5.94 5.13
N ASP A 11 13.37 5.14 5.39
CA ASP A 11 14.07 4.38 4.36
C ASP A 11 13.15 3.29 3.79
N GLU A 12 12.51 2.49 4.65
CA GLU A 12 11.52 1.47 4.25
C GLU A 12 10.33 2.09 3.50
N ALA A 13 9.85 3.26 3.95
CA ALA A 13 8.78 3.97 3.26
C ALA A 13 9.19 4.45 1.87
N SER A 14 10.45 4.87 1.69
CA SER A 14 11.01 5.24 0.39
C SER A 14 11.12 4.03 -0.54
N GLU A 15 11.55 2.88 -0.03
CA GLU A 15 11.59 1.62 -0.78
C GLU A 15 10.20 1.16 -1.20
N LEU A 16 9.23 1.15 -0.28
CA LEU A 16 7.82 0.84 -0.55
C LEU A 16 7.23 1.80 -1.58
N PHE A 17 7.53 3.09 -1.48
CA PHE A 17 7.05 4.09 -2.43
C PHE A 17 7.61 3.87 -3.84
N ALA A 18 8.89 3.54 -3.95
CA ALA A 18 9.52 3.22 -5.22
C ALA A 18 8.95 1.91 -5.82
N ALA A 19 8.80 0.87 -5.00
CA ALA A 19 8.22 -0.41 -5.40
C ALA A 19 6.75 -0.27 -5.83
N ALA A 20 6.02 0.65 -5.23
CA ALA A 20 4.64 0.97 -5.55
C ALA A 20 4.48 1.98 -6.71
N HIS A 21 5.51 2.17 -7.55
CA HIS A 21 5.49 3.11 -8.67
C HIS A 21 5.05 4.53 -8.28
N GLN A 22 5.54 5.01 -7.13
CA GLN A 22 5.21 6.32 -6.56
C GLN A 22 3.72 6.49 -6.19
N ASN A 23 3.00 5.38 -5.95
CA ASN A 23 1.63 5.40 -5.43
C ASN A 23 1.60 5.12 -3.91
N VAL A 24 1.25 6.14 -3.14
CA VAL A 24 1.19 6.05 -1.67
C VAL A 24 0.19 5.01 -1.18
N LYS A 25 -0.99 4.92 -1.81
CA LYS A 25 -2.04 3.98 -1.36
C LYS A 25 -1.63 2.55 -1.63
N THR A 26 -1.02 2.30 -2.79
CA THR A 26 -0.49 0.97 -3.13
C THR A 26 0.59 0.57 -2.14
N ALA A 27 1.54 1.45 -1.81
CA ALA A 27 2.57 1.19 -0.80
C ALA A 27 1.99 0.85 0.58
N ILE A 28 0.97 1.60 1.04
CA ILE A 28 0.31 1.32 2.32
C ILE A 28 -0.39 -0.05 2.31
N VAL A 29 -1.04 -0.43 1.21
CA VAL A 29 -1.71 -1.73 1.10
C VAL A 29 -0.70 -2.88 0.99
N MET A 30 0.40 -2.68 0.26
CA MET A 30 1.49 -3.67 0.17
C MET A 30 2.03 -4.01 1.55
N ASP A 31 2.34 -2.99 2.35
CA ASP A 31 2.90 -3.16 3.69
C ASP A 31 1.88 -3.76 4.67
N LEU A 32 0.72 -3.11 4.84
CA LEU A 32 -0.26 -3.53 5.85
C LEU A 32 -0.92 -4.88 5.56
N ALA A 33 -1.02 -5.29 4.29
CA ALA A 33 -1.57 -6.58 3.91
C ALA A 33 -0.51 -7.64 3.57
N GLY A 34 0.77 -7.27 3.49
CA GLY A 34 1.86 -8.18 3.12
C GLY A 34 1.71 -8.77 1.72
N VAL A 35 1.27 -7.97 0.74
CA VAL A 35 0.98 -8.43 -0.63
C VAL A 35 1.86 -7.76 -1.69
N SER A 36 1.91 -8.36 -2.88
CA SER A 36 2.63 -7.79 -4.02
C SER A 36 2.02 -6.47 -4.49
N VAL A 37 2.80 -5.68 -5.23
CA VAL A 37 2.31 -4.43 -5.86
C VAL A 37 1.08 -4.67 -6.73
N SER A 38 1.07 -5.74 -7.53
CA SER A 38 -0.05 -6.10 -8.40
C SER A 38 -1.30 -6.46 -7.61
N ASP A 39 -1.16 -7.16 -6.49
CA ASP A 39 -2.31 -7.52 -5.65
C ASP A 39 -2.86 -6.29 -4.92
N ALA A 40 -1.98 -5.43 -4.42
CA ALA A 40 -2.35 -4.17 -3.78
C ALA A 40 -3.12 -3.26 -4.76
N GLU A 41 -2.65 -3.14 -6.00
CA GLU A 41 -3.33 -2.38 -7.06
C GLU A 41 -4.70 -2.98 -7.40
N GLN A 42 -4.81 -4.30 -7.55
CA GLN A 42 -6.10 -4.96 -7.79
C GLN A 42 -7.08 -4.76 -6.64
N ARG A 43 -6.63 -4.87 -5.39
CA ARG A 43 -7.45 -4.62 -4.21
C ARG A 43 -7.92 -3.18 -4.17
N LEU A 44 -7.03 -2.21 -4.42
CA LEU A 44 -7.40 -0.80 -4.53
C LEU A 44 -8.39 -0.54 -5.65
N GLN A 45 -8.23 -1.17 -6.81
CA GLN A 45 -9.16 -1.03 -7.93
C GLN A 45 -10.56 -1.51 -7.54
N ARG A 46 -10.66 -2.69 -6.89
CA ARG A 46 -11.94 -3.25 -6.40
C ARG A 46 -12.56 -2.42 -5.28
N ALA A 47 -11.72 -1.76 -4.48
CA ALA A 47 -12.11 -0.87 -3.40
C ALA A 47 -12.30 0.58 -3.83
N HIS A 48 -12.34 0.89 -5.14
CA HIS A 48 -12.47 2.25 -5.68
C HIS A 48 -11.44 3.24 -5.10
N GLY A 49 -10.22 2.76 -4.83
CA GLY A 49 -9.11 3.53 -4.29
C GLY A 49 -9.20 3.82 -2.79
N VAL A 50 -10.08 3.16 -2.03
CA VAL A 50 -10.18 3.29 -0.58
C VAL A 50 -9.29 2.24 0.09
N VAL A 51 -8.24 2.69 0.79
CA VAL A 51 -7.25 1.79 1.43
C VAL A 51 -7.90 0.85 2.44
N ARG A 52 -8.76 1.37 3.32
CA ARG A 52 -9.43 0.56 4.35
C ARG A 52 -10.24 -0.59 3.74
N ASP A 53 -10.95 -0.32 2.65
CA ASP A 53 -11.78 -1.32 1.99
C ASP A 53 -10.89 -2.30 1.21
N ALA A 54 -9.78 -1.84 0.63
CA ALA A 54 -8.78 -2.70 -0.02
C ALA A 54 -8.14 -3.70 0.96
N LEU A 55 -7.90 -3.30 2.22
CA LEU A 55 -7.38 -4.18 3.27
C LEU A 55 -8.40 -5.23 3.73
N ALA A 56 -9.70 -4.99 3.53
CA ALA A 56 -10.76 -5.96 3.85
C ALA A 56 -10.94 -7.03 2.76
N LEU A 57 -10.32 -6.86 1.58
CA LEU A 57 -10.33 -7.84 0.50
C LEU A 57 -9.19 -8.85 0.75
N GLN A 58 -9.52 -10.04 1.26
CA GLN A 58 -8.55 -11.14 1.43
C GLN A 58 -8.40 -11.96 0.15
#